data_AF-A0A1C6IT50-F1
#
_entry.id   AF-A0A1C6IT50-F1
#
_cell.length_a   1.000
_cell.length_b   1.000
_cell.length_c   1.000
_cell.angle_alpha   90.00
_cell.angle_beta   90.00
_cell.angle_gamma   90.00
#
_symmetry.space_group_name_H-M   'P 1'
#
loop_
_entity.id
_entity.type
_entity.pdbx_description
1 polymer ?
#
loop_
_entity_poly.entity_id
_entity_poly.type
_entity_poly.pdbx_seq_one_letter_code
_entity_poly.pdbx_strand_id
1 'polypeptide(L)'
;MKNGAVIELEAAWALNTLEVDEAKTSLCGTKAGADMKDGLRINYIHHNKQVVEKPALSGEGVAFFSGEEKPAGDYEQELFYHIVADGAEQVVKPAQAAVVTRVLEAIYESAKSGKTIYFD
;
A
#
# COMPACT_ATOMS: atom_id res chain seq x y z
N MET A 1 -5.85 -5.69 14.34
CA MET A 1 -5.70 -4.21 14.42
C MET A 1 -6.67 -3.64 15.45
N LYS A 2 -6.44 -2.44 16.02
CA LYS A 2 -7.35 -1.81 17.02
C LYS A 2 -8.78 -1.61 16.50
N ASN A 3 -8.95 -1.48 15.18
CA ASN A 3 -10.24 -1.37 14.50
C ASN A 3 -10.88 -2.72 14.12
N GLY A 4 -10.34 -3.85 14.57
CA GLY A 4 -10.84 -5.20 14.25
C GLY A 4 -10.43 -5.75 12.89
N ALA A 5 -9.74 -4.98 12.04
CA ALA A 5 -9.21 -5.48 10.78
C ALA A 5 -8.07 -6.48 11.00
N VAL A 6 -7.92 -7.40 10.05
CA VAL A 6 -6.82 -8.36 9.95
C VAL A 6 -5.92 -7.95 8.79
N ILE A 7 -4.61 -8.01 9.02
CA ILE A 7 -3.60 -7.87 7.98
C ILE A 7 -2.86 -9.20 7.94
N GLU A 8 -2.77 -9.77 6.75
CA GLU A 8 -1.92 -10.92 6.44
C GLU A 8 -0.75 -10.39 5.61
N LEU A 9 0.47 -10.75 6.01
CA LEU A 9 1.69 -10.28 5.36
C LEU A 9 2.55 -11.48 4.97
N GLU A 10 2.87 -11.58 3.69
CA GLU A 10 3.73 -12.61 3.13
C GLU A 10 4.86 -11.95 2.34
N ALA A 11 6.08 -12.45 2.52
CA ALA A 11 7.25 -12.01 1.78
C ALA A 11 8.22 -13.18 1.58
N ALA A 12 8.63 -13.41 0.33
CA ALA A 12 9.61 -14.44 0.01
C ALA A 12 10.44 -14.04 -1.22
N TRP A 13 11.75 -14.25 -1.12
CA TRP A 13 12.71 -13.94 -2.19
C TRP A 13 13.12 -15.17 -3.00
N ALA A 14 12.78 -16.36 -2.51
CA ALA A 14 13.18 -17.65 -3.08
C ALA A 14 11.99 -18.39 -3.71
N LEU A 15 11.06 -17.65 -4.32
CA LEU A 15 9.91 -18.23 -5.01
C LEU A 15 10.27 -18.57 -6.46
N ASN A 16 10.02 -19.81 -6.87
CA ASN A 16 10.11 -20.23 -8.27
C ASN A 16 8.74 -20.03 -8.94
N THR A 17 8.41 -18.78 -9.25
CA THR A 17 7.12 -18.36 -9.81
C THR A 17 7.32 -17.47 -11.02
N LEU A 18 6.36 -17.52 -11.95
CA LEU A 18 6.26 -16.57 -13.05
C LEU A 18 5.52 -15.28 -12.64
N GLU A 19 4.71 -15.36 -11.57
CA GLU A 19 4.03 -14.19 -11.00
C GLU A 19 4.98 -13.48 -10.04
N VAL A 20 5.69 -12.48 -10.56
CA VAL A 20 6.53 -11.59 -9.76
C VAL A 20 5.66 -10.46 -9.22
N ASP A 21 5.51 -10.42 -7.90
CA ASP A 21 4.77 -9.38 -7.19
C ASP A 21 5.71 -8.58 -6.30
N GLU A 22 5.73 -7.26 -6.49
CA GLU A 22 6.46 -6.33 -5.64
C GLU A 22 5.48 -5.53 -4.78
N ALA A 23 5.50 -5.75 -3.47
CA ALA A 23 4.69 -5.02 -2.48
C ALA A 23 3.19 -4.89 -2.83
N LYS A 24 2.58 -5.92 -3.43
CA LYS A 24 1.16 -5.91 -3.76
C LYS A 24 0.28 -6.09 -2.53
N THR A 25 -0.80 -5.34 -2.48
CA THR A 25 -1.76 -5.37 -1.37
C THR A 25 -3.16 -5.69 -1.90
N SER A 26 -3.92 -6.46 -1.11
CA SER A 26 -5.35 -6.67 -1.30
C SER A 26 -6.11 -6.14 -0.08
N LEU A 27 -7.15 -5.35 -0.31
CA LEU A 27 -8.02 -4.79 0.71
C LEU A 27 -9.44 -5.31 0.51
N CYS A 28 -10.01 -5.90 1.55
CA CYS A 28 -11.36 -6.46 1.53
C CYS A 28 -12.28 -5.65 2.46
N GLY A 29 -13.11 -4.79 1.89
CA GLY A 29 -14.10 -3.99 2.62
C GLY A 29 -15.52 -4.54 2.48
N THR A 30 -16.44 -3.96 3.25
CA THR A 30 -17.87 -4.34 3.23
C THR A 30 -18.64 -3.79 2.03
N LYS A 31 -18.12 -2.74 1.39
CA LYS A 31 -18.75 -2.08 0.22
C LYS A 31 -18.01 -2.35 -1.09
N ALA A 32 -16.70 -2.55 -0.99
CA ALA A 32 -15.79 -2.74 -2.11
C ALA A 32 -14.53 -3.44 -1.62
N GLY A 33 -13.79 -4.04 -2.55
CA GLY A 33 -12.39 -4.41 -2.34
C GLY A 33 -11.48 -3.70 -3.34
N ALA A 34 -10.18 -3.79 -3.11
CA ALA A 34 -9.17 -3.31 -4.03
C ALA A 34 -7.94 -4.22 -4.02
N ASP A 35 -7.26 -4.36 -5.15
CA ASP A 35 -5.97 -5.05 -5.23
C ASP A 35 -5.04 -4.43 -6.29
N MET A 36 -3.81 -4.94 -6.35
CA MET A 36 -2.74 -4.42 -7.22
C MET A 36 -2.22 -5.44 -8.26
N LYS A 37 -2.94 -6.53 -8.53
CA LYS A 37 -2.41 -7.62 -9.38
C LYS A 37 -2.11 -7.19 -10.81
N ASP A 38 -2.93 -6.30 -11.35
CA ASP A 38 -2.85 -5.75 -12.71
C ASP A 38 -3.18 -4.24 -12.65
N GLY A 39 -2.28 -3.48 -12.04
CA GLY A 39 -2.54 -2.10 -11.60
C GLY A 39 -3.56 -2.02 -10.46
N LEU A 40 -4.02 -0.82 -10.11
CA LEU A 40 -5.10 -0.65 -9.14
C LEU A 40 -6.41 -1.17 -9.74
N ARG A 41 -6.99 -2.17 -9.08
CA ARG A 41 -8.31 -2.72 -9.40
C ARG A 41 -9.24 -2.49 -8.23
N ILE A 42 -10.44 -1.95 -8.47
CA ILE A 42 -11.46 -1.75 -7.44
C ILE A 42 -12.68 -2.58 -7.80
N ASN A 43 -13.08 -3.52 -6.94
CA ASN A 43 -14.26 -4.36 -7.15
C ASN A 43 -15.40 -3.92 -6.23
N TYR A 44 -16.57 -3.60 -6.82
CA TYR A 44 -17.73 -3.14 -6.07
C TYR A 44 -19.03 -3.41 -6.83
N ILE A 45 -20.17 -3.10 -6.20
CA ILE A 45 -21.50 -3.22 -6.82
C ILE A 45 -21.92 -1.87 -7.39
N HIS A 46 -22.22 -1.85 -8.69
CA HIS A 46 -22.77 -0.69 -9.40
C HIS A 46 -23.97 -1.14 -10.23
N HIS A 47 -25.10 -0.44 -10.12
CA HIS A 47 -26.36 -0.82 -10.79
C HIS A 47 -26.74 -2.31 -10.61
N ASN A 48 -26.63 -2.83 -9.38
CA ASN A 48 -26.90 -4.23 -9.02
C ASN A 48 -26.06 -5.26 -9.79
N LYS A 49 -24.91 -4.86 -10.33
CA LYS A 49 -23.95 -5.73 -10.99
C LYS A 49 -22.57 -5.53 -10.38
N GLN A 50 -21.79 -6.60 -10.35
CA GLN A 50 -20.38 -6.51 -10.00
C GLN A 50 -19.64 -5.78 -11.11
N VAL A 51 -18.86 -4.77 -10.72
CA VAL A 51 -17.99 -3.99 -11.59
C VAL A 51 -16.55 -4.09 -11.08
N VAL A 52 -15.62 -4.08 -12.02
CA VAL A 52 -14.19 -3.90 -11.75
C VAL A 52 -13.81 -2.58 -12.41
N GLU A 53 -13.48 -1.59 -11.59
CA GLU A 53 -12.94 -0.32 -12.05
C GLU A 53 -11.41 -0.41 -12.10
N LYS A 54 -10.85 0.06 -13.21
CA LYS A 54 -9.41 0.19 -13.43
C LYS A 54 -9.12 1.66 -13.76
N PRO A 55 -8.78 2.50 -12.77
CA PRO A 55 -8.46 3.90 -13.02
C PRO A 55 -7.23 4.01 -13.93
N ALA A 56 -7.26 4.92 -14.89
CA ALA A 56 -6.12 5.23 -15.73
C ALA A 56 -5.12 6.08 -14.94
N LEU A 57 -4.14 5.44 -14.29
CA LEU A 57 -3.14 6.08 -13.43
C LEU A 57 -1.82 6.39 -14.15
N SER A 58 -1.60 5.83 -15.34
CA SER A 58 -0.36 5.91 -16.12
C SER A 58 -0.23 7.19 -16.95
N GLY A 59 -0.74 8.31 -16.44
CA GLY A 59 -0.68 9.59 -17.17
C GLY A 59 -1.31 9.51 -18.57
N GLU A 60 -2.28 8.62 -18.79
CA GLU A 60 -2.98 8.53 -20.06
C GLU A 60 -3.75 9.84 -20.27
N GLY A 61 -3.17 10.68 -21.11
CA GLY A 61 -3.75 11.92 -21.54
C GLY A 61 -5.10 11.69 -22.22
N VAL A 62 -5.93 12.73 -22.25
CA VAL A 62 -7.11 12.76 -23.12
C VAL A 62 -6.74 13.33 -24.49
N ALA A 63 -7.62 13.23 -25.48
CA ALA A 63 -7.36 13.81 -26.80
C ALA A 63 -6.86 15.27 -26.66
N PHE A 64 -5.69 15.55 -27.25
CA PHE A 64 -5.00 16.85 -27.24
C PHE A 64 -4.31 17.28 -25.93
N PHE A 65 -4.30 16.46 -24.87
CA PHE A 65 -3.62 16.75 -23.61
C PHE A 65 -2.81 15.55 -23.14
N SER A 66 -1.50 15.71 -22.90
CA SER A 66 -0.68 14.67 -22.27
C SER A 66 -0.97 14.59 -20.77
N GLY A 67 -1.00 13.39 -20.21
CA GLY A 67 -0.89 13.26 -18.76
C GLY A 67 0.55 13.47 -18.29
N GLU A 68 0.70 13.72 -17.01
CA GLU A 68 1.99 13.84 -16.35
C GLU A 68 2.25 12.57 -15.54
N GLU A 69 3.46 12.04 -15.67
CA GLU A 69 3.94 10.95 -14.83
C GLU A 69 5.23 11.42 -14.16
N LYS A 70 5.35 11.16 -12.87
CA LYS A 70 6.53 11.48 -12.09
C LYS A 70 6.92 10.24 -11.27
N PRO A 71 8.20 9.85 -11.27
CA PRO A 71 8.66 8.71 -10.49
C PRO A 71 8.34 8.88 -9.00
N ALA A 72 7.99 7.78 -8.32
CA ALA A 72 7.70 7.80 -6.89
C ALA A 72 8.85 8.42 -6.06
N GLY A 73 10.11 8.13 -6.43
CA GLY A 73 11.27 8.69 -5.76
C GLY A 73 11.38 10.22 -5.88
N ASP A 74 10.86 10.81 -6.96
CA ASP A 74 10.89 12.27 -7.14
C ASP A 74 9.78 12.95 -6.34
N TYR A 75 8.62 12.30 -6.20
CA TYR A 75 7.54 12.77 -5.31
C TYR A 75 7.99 12.80 -3.85
N GLU A 76 8.65 11.73 -3.39
CA GLU A 76 9.16 11.65 -2.01
C GLU A 76 10.25 12.70 -1.73
N GLN A 77 11.17 12.92 -2.67
CA GLN A 77 12.22 13.94 -2.53
C GLN A 77 11.66 15.36 -2.51
N GLU A 78 10.69 15.66 -3.37
CA GLU A 78 10.00 16.96 -3.39
C GLU A 78 9.25 17.20 -2.07
N LEU A 79 8.48 16.21 -1.60
CA LEU A 79 7.80 16.31 -0.32
C LEU A 79 8.80 16.54 0.82
N PHE A 80 9.92 15.80 0.84
CA PHE A 80 10.97 15.96 1.83
C PHE A 80 11.56 17.38 1.80
N TYR A 81 11.83 17.93 0.61
CA TYR A 81 12.29 19.31 0.46
C TYR A 81 11.29 20.30 1.09
N HIS A 82 9.99 20.19 0.78
CA HIS A 82 8.97 21.08 1.33
C HIS A 82 8.77 20.93 2.84
N ILE A 83 8.93 19.72 3.39
CA ILE A 83 8.92 19.51 4.85
C ILE A 83 10.05 20.32 5.50
N VAL A 84 11.25 20.28 4.92
CA VAL A 84 12.45 20.93 5.49
C VAL A 84 12.46 22.43 5.24
N ALA A 85 12.17 22.88 4.02
CA ALA A 85 12.27 24.27 3.60
C ALA A 85 11.06 25.10 4.04
N ASP A 86 9.86 24.53 3.91
CA ASP A 86 8.60 25.27 4.05
C ASP A 86 7.79 24.84 5.29
N GLY A 87 8.23 23.80 6.01
CA GLY A 87 7.51 23.27 7.16
C GLY A 87 6.25 22.50 6.81
N ALA A 88 6.18 21.90 5.61
CA ALA A 88 5.06 21.06 5.21
C ALA A 88 4.86 19.87 6.15
N GLU A 89 3.61 19.38 6.26
CA GLU A 89 3.30 18.22 7.10
C GLU A 89 3.84 16.92 6.47
N GLN A 90 4.39 16.04 7.31
CA GLN A 90 4.85 14.73 6.85
C GLN A 90 3.67 13.81 6.56
N VAL A 91 3.68 13.17 5.39
CA VAL A 91 2.70 12.12 5.04
C VAL A 91 2.83 10.92 5.99
N VAL A 92 4.06 10.56 6.37
CA VAL A 92 4.35 9.56 7.40
C VAL A 92 5.08 10.20 8.57
N LYS A 93 4.47 10.16 9.74
CA LYS A 93 5.02 10.73 10.97
C LYS A 93 6.09 9.81 11.56
N PRO A 94 7.12 10.33 12.25
CA PRO A 94 8.15 9.50 12.89
C PRO A 94 7.58 8.45 13.85
N ALA A 95 6.53 8.80 14.59
CA ALA A 95 5.85 7.87 15.49
C ALA A 95 5.17 6.71 14.74
N GLN A 96 4.66 6.92 13.53
CA GLN A 96 4.08 5.86 12.70
C GLN A 96 5.17 4.93 12.17
N ALA A 97 6.30 5.47 11.71
CA ALA A 97 7.44 4.66 11.29
C ALA A 97 7.98 3.77 12.44
N ALA A 98 8.06 4.32 13.65
CA ALA A 98 8.46 3.55 14.83
C ALA A 98 7.52 2.37 15.14
N VAL A 99 6.21 2.52 14.88
CA VAL A 99 5.25 1.41 15.01
C VAL A 99 5.56 0.30 14.02
N VAL A 100 5.88 0.64 12.76
CA VAL A 100 6.25 -0.36 11.74
C VAL A 100 7.49 -1.13 12.16
N THR A 101 8.53 -0.45 12.68
CA THR A 101 9.73 -1.12 13.20
C THR A 101 9.41 -2.11 14.31
N ARG A 102 8.55 -1.74 15.26
CA ARG A 102 8.11 -2.65 16.34
C ARG A 102 7.33 -3.85 15.83
N VAL A 103 6.55 -3.68 14.75
CA VAL A 103 5.87 -4.81 14.09
C VAL A 103 6.89 -5.79 13.50
N LEU A 104 7.96 -5.30 12.86
CA LEU A 104 9.02 -6.16 12.35
C LEU A 104 9.72 -6.93 13.47
N GLU A 105 10.05 -6.27 14.58
CA GLU A 105 10.64 -6.91 15.76
C GLU A 105 9.73 -8.01 16.31
N ALA A 106 8.42 -7.74 16.42
CA ALA A 106 7.45 -8.71 16.89
C ALA A 106 7.31 -9.92 15.95
N ILE A 107 7.45 -9.74 14.63
CA ILE A 107 7.47 -10.86 13.67
C ILE A 107 8.65 -11.78 13.98
N TYR A 108 9.84 -11.23 14.20
CA TYR A 108 11.02 -12.02 14.58
C TYR A 108 10.86 -12.71 15.94
N GLU A 109 10.33 -12.01 16.94
CA GLU A 109 10.08 -12.58 18.27
C GLU A 109 9.03 -13.71 18.24
N SER A 110 7.93 -13.49 17.50
CA SER A 110 6.89 -14.49 17.26
C SER A 110 7.47 -15.72 16.57
N ALA A 111 8.29 -15.55 15.53
CA ALA A 111 8.91 -16.65 14.81
C ALA A 111 9.87 -17.46 15.70
N LYS A 112 10.64 -16.79 16.56
CA LYS A 112 11.56 -17.45 17.50
C LYS A 112 10.83 -18.21 18.61
N SER A 113 9.72 -17.68 19.11
CA SER A 113 9.02 -18.21 20.28
C SER A 113 7.85 -19.14 19.94
N GLY A 114 7.31 -19.05 18.73
CA GLY A 114 6.08 -19.73 18.31
C GLY A 114 4.81 -19.18 18.98
N LYS A 115 4.86 -17.96 19.53
CA LYS A 115 3.76 -17.36 20.30
C LYS A 115 3.33 -16.01 19.72
N THR A 116 2.05 -15.70 19.88
CA THR A 116 1.49 -14.39 19.55
C THR A 116 2.11 -13.29 20.40
N ILE A 117 2.58 -12.23 19.74
CA ILE A 117 3.03 -10.99 20.40
C ILE A 117 1.88 -9.98 20.42
N TYR A 118 1.56 -9.47 21.61
CA TYR A 118 0.49 -8.49 21.81
C TYR A 118 1.06 -7.08 21.89
N PHE A 119 0.35 -6.13 21.28
CA PHE A 119 0.67 -4.70 21.31
C PHE A 119 -0.39 -3.95 22.13
N ASP A 120 0.04 -2.93 22.87
CA ASP A 120 -0.83 -2.02 23.63
C ASP A 120 -1.53 -0.95 22.76
#